data_AF-A0A085ZAB9-F1
#
_entry.id   AF-A0A085ZAB9-F1
#
_cell.length_a   1.000
_cell.length_b   1.000
_cell.length_c   1.000
_cell.angle_alpha   90.00
_cell.angle_beta   90.00
_cell.angle_gamma   90.00
#
_symmetry.space_group_name_H-M   'P 1'
#
loop_
_entity.id
_entity.type
_entity.pdbx_description
1 polymer ?
#
loop_
_entity_poly.entity_id
_entity_poly.type
_entity_poly.pdbx_seq_one_letter_code
_entity_poly.pdbx_strand_id
1 'polypeptide(L)'
;MELNKRNLIIFCVFILSVVIVFFIIKNNLSRKSYVTELSGKVESFRYVGKGEGYIEVKFEGEESFNHLCVIYIGGENKESLKIGDSIYKAKNSEEYEIYRKDSSGNYNFYKTLKNKP
;
A
#
# COMPACT_ATOMS: atom_id res chain seq x y z
N MET A 1 15.93 32.25 -35.66
CA MET A 1 15.87 30.85 -36.10
C MET A 1 14.39 30.53 -36.30
N GLU A 2 13.90 30.61 -37.54
CA GLU A 2 12.48 30.33 -37.82
C GLU A 2 12.23 28.84 -37.63
N LEU A 3 11.50 28.47 -36.57
CA LEU A 3 11.05 27.09 -36.41
C LEU A 3 10.04 26.80 -37.53
N ASN A 4 10.48 26.02 -38.50
CA ASN A 4 9.62 25.50 -39.54
C ASN A 4 8.49 24.67 -38.88
N LYS A 5 7.22 24.90 -39.25
CA LYS A 5 6.03 24.30 -38.60
C LYS A 5 6.15 22.78 -38.43
N ARG A 6 6.82 22.10 -39.37
CA ARG A 6 7.07 20.65 -39.33
C ARG A 6 8.00 20.23 -38.17
N ASN A 7 9.01 21.04 -37.85
CA ASN A 7 9.93 20.79 -36.74
C ASN A 7 9.26 21.04 -35.39
N LEU A 8 8.37 22.03 -35.31
CA LEU A 8 7.54 22.28 -34.13
C LEU A 8 6.62 21.08 -33.83
N ILE A 9 5.96 20.53 -34.85
CA ILE A 9 5.08 19.35 -34.70
C ILE A 9 5.87 18.15 -34.18
N ILE A 10 7.04 17.85 -34.76
CA ILE A 10 7.89 16.73 -34.33
C ILE A 10 8.33 16.92 -32.87
N PHE A 11 8.71 18.13 -32.49
CA PHE A 11 9.09 18.46 -31.12
C PHE A 11 7.92 18.28 -30.13
N CYS A 12 6.71 18.72 -30.50
CA CYS A 12 5.51 18.50 -29.69
C CYS A 12 5.18 17.02 -29.53
N VAL A 13 5.27 16.22 -30.59
CA VAL A 13 5.04 14.76 -30.53
C VAL A 13 6.08 14.08 -29.63
N PHE A 14 7.35 14.50 -29.71
CA PHE A 14 8.40 13.99 -28.84
C PHE A 14 8.11 14.28 -27.36
N ILE A 15 7.77 15.53 -27.01
CA ILE A 15 7.40 15.89 -25.64
C ILE A 15 6.17 15.09 -25.17
N LEU A 16 5.16 14.96 -26.02
CA LEU A 16 3.94 14.21 -25.67
C LEU A 16 4.25 12.75 -25.35
N SER A 17 5.14 12.12 -26.12
CA SER A 17 5.55 10.73 -25.88
C SER A 17 6.25 10.54 -24.54
N VAL A 18 7.11 11.48 -24.13
CA VAL A 18 7.78 11.46 -22.81
C VAL A 18 6.75 11.59 -21.68
N VAL A 19 5.77 12.50 -21.82
CA VAL A 19 4.70 12.68 -20.84
C VAL A 19 3.86 11.41 -20.71
N ILE A 20 3.48 10.78 -21.82
CA ILE A 20 2.70 9.53 -21.82
C ILE A 20 3.47 8.41 -21.10
N VAL A 21 4.76 8.24 -21.41
CA VAL A 21 5.61 7.23 -20.76
C VAL A 21 5.72 7.48 -19.26
N PHE A 22 5.90 8.74 -18.83
CA PHE A 22 5.92 9.12 -17.42
C PHE A 22 4.62 8.72 -16.70
N PHE A 23 3.47 9.01 -17.30
CA PHE A 23 2.17 8.61 -16.74
C PHE A 23 1.99 7.09 -16.68
N ILE A 24 2.43 6.36 -17.71
CA ILE A 24 2.37 4.88 -17.71
C ILE A 24 3.22 4.30 -16.58
N ILE A 25 4.46 4.78 -16.41
CA ILE A 25 5.36 4.31 -15.35
C ILE A 25 4.75 4.59 -13.97
N LYS A 26 4.27 5.82 -13.73
CA LYS A 26 3.64 6.22 -12.47
C LYS A 26 2.40 5.39 -12.16
N ASN A 27 1.56 5.12 -13.16
CA ASN A 27 0.33 4.34 -12.98
C ASN A 27 0.64 2.86 -12.69
N ASN A 28 1.66 2.28 -13.34
CA ASN A 28 2.10 0.92 -13.07
C ASN A 28 2.69 0.75 -11.66
N LEU A 29 3.46 1.74 -11.17
CA LEU A 29 3.97 1.76 -9.79
C LEU A 29 2.82 1.82 -8.76
N SER A 30 1.82 2.67 -9.00
CA SER A 30 0.64 2.77 -8.14
C SER A 30 -0.17 1.47 -8.12
N ARG A 31 -0.43 0.86 -9.29
CA ARG A 31 -1.15 -0.42 -9.38
C ARG A 31 -0.42 -1.58 -8.72
N LYS A 32 0.91 -1.65 -8.83
CA LYS A 32 1.68 -2.71 -8.14
C LYS A 32 1.45 -2.66 -6.64
N SER A 33 1.46 -1.47 -6.03
CA SER A 33 1.33 -1.33 -4.58
C SER A 33 -0.08 -1.66 -4.05
N TYR A 34 -1.13 -1.47 -4.87
CA TYR A 34 -2.52 -1.77 -4.47
C TYR A 34 -2.98 -3.21 -4.77
N VAL A 35 -2.28 -3.92 -5.65
CA VAL A 35 -2.72 -5.22 -6.22
C VAL A 35 -1.81 -6.38 -5.81
N THR A 36 -0.74 -6.12 -5.06
CA THR A 36 0.08 -7.18 -4.47
C THR A 36 -0.56 -7.72 -3.21
N GLU A 37 -0.28 -9.01 -2.97
CA GLU A 37 -0.40 -9.61 -1.65
C GLU A 37 0.29 -8.73 -0.61
N LEU A 38 -0.35 -8.55 0.54
CA LEU A 38 0.23 -7.84 1.68
C LEU A 38 0.64 -8.88 2.69
N SER A 39 1.91 -8.96 3.04
CA SER A 39 2.39 -9.86 4.08
C SER A 39 3.53 -9.24 4.84
N GLY A 40 3.51 -9.39 6.17
CA GLY A 40 4.59 -8.87 7.00
C GLY A 40 4.25 -8.82 8.47
N LYS A 41 5.31 -8.76 9.28
CA LYS A 41 5.23 -8.59 10.73
C LYS A 41 5.22 -7.12 11.09
N VAL A 42 4.25 -6.71 11.91
CA VAL A 42 4.06 -5.32 12.32
C VAL A 42 5.18 -4.91 13.27
N GLU A 43 6.01 -3.98 12.85
CA GLU A 43 7.02 -3.35 13.71
C GLU A 43 6.40 -2.15 14.44
N SER A 44 5.65 -1.31 13.72
CA SER A 44 4.92 -0.18 14.29
C SER A 44 3.74 0.20 13.42
N PHE A 45 2.80 0.95 13.99
CA PHE A 45 1.67 1.49 13.25
C PHE A 45 1.26 2.85 13.82
N ARG A 46 0.64 3.69 12.99
CA ARG A 46 0.11 4.99 13.38
C ARG A 46 -1.25 5.26 12.76
N TYR A 47 -2.06 6.03 13.46
CA TYR A 47 -3.33 6.50 12.91
C TYR A 47 -3.07 7.54 11.81
N VAL A 48 -3.66 7.31 10.65
CA VAL A 48 -3.71 8.28 9.56
C VAL A 48 -5.12 8.86 9.62
N GLY A 49 -5.25 10.17 9.84
CA GLY A 49 -6.53 10.88 10.02
C GLY A 49 -7.46 10.89 8.79
N LYS A 50 -7.62 9.76 8.10
CA LYS A 50 -8.47 9.52 6.92
C LYS A 50 -9.86 8.96 7.29
N GLY A 51 -10.30 9.16 8.53
CA GLY A 51 -11.52 8.57 9.10
C GLY A 51 -11.23 7.56 10.19
N GLU A 52 -12.27 7.11 10.90
CA GLU A 52 -12.10 6.12 11.95
C GLU A 52 -11.68 4.76 11.38
N GLY A 53 -10.70 4.13 12.02
CA GLY A 53 -10.28 2.77 11.70
C GLY A 53 -9.21 2.64 10.63
N TYR A 54 -8.67 3.72 10.04
CA TYR A 54 -7.51 3.62 9.15
C TYR A 54 -6.19 3.79 9.90
N ILE A 55 -5.25 2.89 9.64
CA ILE A 55 -3.89 2.95 10.18
C ILE A 55 -2.86 2.72 9.07
N GLU A 56 -1.70 3.35 9.24
CA GLU A 56 -0.53 3.11 8.41
C GLU A 56 0.38 2.14 9.17
N VAL A 57 0.74 1.05 8.52
CA VAL A 57 1.52 -0.03 9.11
C VAL A 57 2.93 0.00 8.54
N LYS A 58 3.92 -0.13 9.42
CA LYS A 58 5.31 -0.36 9.09
C LYS A 58 5.66 -1.81 9.43
N PHE A 59 6.09 -2.56 8.42
CA PHE A 59 6.54 -3.93 8.62
C PHE A 59 8.02 -3.99 9.03
N GLU A 60 8.38 -5.05 9.73
CA GLU A 60 9.77 -5.33 10.08
C GLU A 60 10.63 -5.49 8.82
N GLY A 61 11.78 -4.80 8.80
CA GLY A 61 12.67 -4.73 7.65
C GLY A 61 12.45 -3.52 6.74
N GLU A 62 11.35 -2.77 6.92
CA GLU A 62 11.15 -1.49 6.25
C GLU A 62 11.85 -0.35 7.00
N GLU A 63 12.47 0.60 6.29
CA GLU A 63 13.15 1.72 6.94
C GLU A 63 12.17 2.80 7.42
N SER A 64 11.02 2.94 6.75
CA SER A 64 10.06 4.02 7.01
C SER A 64 8.61 3.59 6.80
N PHE A 65 7.68 4.40 7.32
CA PHE A 65 6.26 4.22 7.03
C PHE A 65 6.00 4.44 5.54
N ASN A 66 5.35 3.46 4.92
CA ASN A 66 4.92 3.56 3.54
C ASN A 66 3.46 4.03 3.49
N HIS A 67 3.23 5.22 2.96
CA HIS A 67 1.90 5.82 2.82
C HIS A 67 0.94 5.02 1.93
N LEU A 68 1.44 4.05 1.18
CA LEU A 68 0.64 3.09 0.40
C LEU A 68 0.23 1.86 1.23
N CYS A 69 0.87 1.61 2.37
CA CYS A 69 0.56 0.54 3.31
C CYS A 69 -0.42 1.01 4.40
N VAL A 70 -1.55 1.55 3.96
CA VAL A 70 -2.67 1.93 4.84
C VAL A 70 -3.69 0.82 4.83
N ILE A 71 -4.01 0.29 6.01
CA ILE A 71 -5.05 -0.73 6.19
C ILE A 71 -6.20 -0.17 7.02
N TYR A 72 -7.39 -0.71 6.78
CA TYR A 72 -8.58 -0.40 7.55
C TYR A 72 -8.80 -1.48 8.61
N ILE A 73 -8.70 -1.15 9.90
CA ILE A 73 -9.02 -2.05 11.02
C ILE A 73 -10.45 -1.90 11.51
N GLY A 74 -11.19 -0.85 11.12
CA GLY A 74 -12.49 -0.53 11.73
C GLY A 74 -12.33 0.18 13.08
N GLY A 75 -13.20 1.15 13.35
CA GLY A 75 -13.11 2.00 14.54
C GLY A 75 -13.25 1.21 15.85
N GLU A 76 -14.02 0.13 15.80
CA GLU A 76 -14.29 -0.80 16.89
C GLU A 76 -13.16 -1.80 17.16
N ASN A 77 -12.25 -2.02 16.20
CA ASN A 77 -11.16 -2.99 16.34
C ASN A 77 -9.79 -2.35 16.58
N LYS A 78 -9.73 -1.12 17.10
CA LYS A 78 -8.48 -0.40 17.39
C LYS A 78 -7.47 -1.21 18.21
N GLU A 79 -7.95 -2.08 19.09
CA GLU A 79 -7.11 -2.93 19.95
C GLU A 79 -6.79 -4.31 19.35
N SER A 80 -7.34 -4.65 18.17
CA SER A 80 -7.16 -5.96 17.57
C SER A 80 -5.75 -6.16 17.01
N LEU A 81 -5.11 -5.11 16.51
CA LEU A 81 -3.74 -5.17 15.99
C LEU A 81 -2.72 -4.75 17.05
N LYS A 82 -1.66 -5.56 17.20
CA LYS A 82 -0.55 -5.29 18.12
C LYS A 82 0.78 -5.34 17.38
N ILE A 83 1.76 -4.63 17.94
CA ILE A 83 3.16 -4.75 17.50
C ILE A 83 3.59 -6.20 17.67
N GLY A 84 4.25 -6.75 16.65
CA GLY A 84 4.68 -8.14 16.58
C GLY A 84 3.68 -9.10 15.97
N ASP A 85 2.42 -8.68 15.73
CA ASP A 85 1.48 -9.47 14.94
C ASP A 85 1.96 -9.59 13.48
N SER A 86 1.61 -10.68 12.81
CA SER A 86 1.81 -10.83 11.37
C SER A 86 0.49 -10.60 10.65
N ILE A 87 0.51 -9.78 9.61
CA ILE A 87 -0.64 -9.53 8.74
C ILE A 87 -0.43 -10.28 7.45
N TYR A 88 -1.50 -10.90 6.95
CA TYR A 88 -1.54 -11.47 5.61
C TYR A 88 -2.82 -11.05 4.91
N LYS A 89 -2.71 -10.66 3.64
CA LYS A 89 -3.83 -10.35 2.78
C LYS A 89 -3.56 -10.93 1.40
N ALA A 90 -4.35 -11.93 1.03
CA ALA A 90 -4.29 -12.45 -0.33
C ALA A 90 -4.60 -11.35 -1.35
N LYS A 91 -3.99 -11.49 -2.54
CA LYS A 91 -4.30 -10.65 -3.70
C LYS A 91 -5.80 -10.67 -3.98
N ASN A 92 -6.39 -9.51 -4.23
CA ASN A 92 -7.83 -9.31 -4.46
C ASN A 92 -8.76 -9.72 -3.31
N SER A 93 -8.25 -10.10 -2.13
CA SER A 93 -9.10 -10.34 -0.97
C SER A 93 -9.69 -9.03 -0.45
N GLU A 94 -10.94 -9.07 0.01
CA GLU A 94 -11.55 -7.96 0.75
C GLU A 94 -11.22 -7.99 2.24
N GLU A 95 -10.53 -9.04 2.68
CA GLU A 95 -10.22 -9.32 4.07
C GLU A 95 -8.73 -9.60 4.23
N TYR A 96 -8.21 -9.27 5.41
CA TYR A 96 -6.87 -9.65 5.83
C TYR A 96 -6.92 -10.39 7.16
N GLU A 97 -5.95 -11.26 7.34
CA GLU A 97 -5.81 -12.15 8.47
C GLU A 97 -4.70 -11.62 9.38
N ILE A 98 -4.97 -11.64 10.68
CA ILE A 98 -4.01 -11.31 11.72
C ILE A 98 -3.59 -12.62 12.38
N TYR A 99 -2.28 -12.81 12.46
CA TYR A 99 -1.65 -13.91 13.17
C TYR A 99 -0.87 -13.36 14.36
N ARG A 100 -1.00 -14.04 15.50
CA ARG A 100 -0.35 -13.64 16.75
C ARG A 100 0.57 -14.73 17.26
N LYS A 101 1.73 -14.31 17.76
CA LYS A 101 2.71 -15.21 18.37
C LYS A 101 2.19 -15.74 19.71
N ASP A 102 2.20 -17.05 19.90
CA ASP A 102 1.94 -17.68 21.20
C ASP A 102 3.19 -17.70 22.09
N SER A 103 3.05 -18.23 23.31
CA SER A 103 4.16 -18.38 24.27
C SER A 103 5.28 -19.30 23.77
N SER A 104 4.98 -20.20 22.83
CA SER A 104 5.96 -21.10 22.21
C SER A 104 6.69 -20.45 21.03
N GLY A 105 6.30 -19.23 20.65
CA GLY A 105 6.89 -18.50 19.55
C GLY A 105 6.25 -18.77 18.19
N ASN A 106 5.13 -19.50 18.12
CA ASN A 106 4.46 -19.83 16.86
C ASN A 106 3.37 -18.82 16.54
N TYR A 107 3.24 -18.47 15.25
CA TYR A 107 2.16 -17.62 14.77
C TYR A 107 0.90 -18.44 14.56
N ASN A 108 -0.16 -18.09 15.28
CA ASN A 108 -1.48 -18.69 15.15
C ASN A 108 -2.49 -17.67 14.65
N PHE A 109 -3.47 -18.13 13.87
CA PHE A 109 -4.57 -17.28 13.42
C PHE A 109 -5.29 -16.66 14.63
N TYR A 110 -5.44 -15.34 14.62
CA TYR A 110 -6.12 -14.59 15.68
C TYR A 110 -7.49 -14.11 15.22
N LYS A 111 -7.56 -13.41 14.08
CA LYS A 111 -8.79 -12.79 13.60
C LYS A 111 -8.67 -12.38 12.13
N THR A 112 -9.82 -12.32 11.46
CA THR A 112 -9.98 -11.72 10.14
C THR A 112 -10.62 -10.33 10.27
N LEU A 113 -10.11 -9.35 9.53
CA LEU A 113 -10.65 -8.00 9.46
C LEU A 113 -10.93 -7.61 8.01
N LYS A 114 -11.94 -6.75 7.80
CA LYS A 114 -12.25 -6.20 6.48
C LYS A 114 -11.19 -5.17 6.09
N ASN A 115 -10.81 -5.15 4.82
CA ASN A 115 -9.85 -4.20 4.26
C ASN A 115 -10.47 -2.82 3.90
N LYS A 116 -11.79 -2.70 4.03
CA LYS A 116 -12.55 -1.48 3.75
C LYS A 116 -13.79 -1.41 4.66
N PRO A 117 -14.35 -0.22 4.93
CA PRO A 117 -15.64 -0.05 5.57
C PRO A 117 -16.76 -0.85 4.90
#